data_AF-A0A7L4PFL2-F1
#
_entry.id   AF-A0A7L4PFL2-F1
#
_cell.length_a   1.000
_cell.length_b   1.000
_cell.length_c   1.000
_cell.angle_alpha   90.00
_cell.angle_beta   90.00
_cell.angle_gamma   90.00
#
_symmetry.space_group_name_H-M   'P 1'
#
loop_
_entity.id
_entity.type
_entity.pdbx_description
1 polymer ?
#
loop_
_entity_poly.entity_id
_entity_poly.type
_entity_poly.pdbx_seq_one_letter_code
_entity_poly.pdbx_strand_id
1 'polypeptide(L)' 'HLFISSPPQNSPSLIVNWLKGISARMYNYWYGDTPIRWTNSYYVGTARTVTAATIKKYVEEKKSR' A
#
# COMPACT_ATOMS: atom_id res chain seq x y z
N HIS A 1 -12.43 -0.17 1.82
CA HIS A 1 -11.61 1.01 1.43
C HIS A 1 -10.61 1.27 2.54
N LEU A 2 -9.32 1.37 2.22
CA LEU A 2 -8.24 1.64 3.18
C LEU A 2 -7.61 2.99 2.85
N PHE A 3 -7.37 3.81 3.86
CA PHE A 3 -6.60 5.04 3.74
C PHE A 3 -5.23 4.80 4.38
N ILE A 4 -4.17 4.88 3.58
CA ILE A 4 -2.83 4.50 4.01
C ILE A 4 -1.89 5.66 3.76
N SER A 5 -1.23 6.13 4.82
CA SER A 5 -0.06 6.98 4.70
C SER A 5 1.16 6.07 4.56
N SER A 6 1.82 6.10 3.41
CA SER A 6 3.05 5.33 3.18
C SER A 6 4.13 6.24 2.60
N PRO A 7 5.41 6.03 2.99
CA PRO A 7 6.53 6.71 2.35
C PRO A 7 6.51 6.45 0.83
N PRO A 8 6.87 7.43 -0.01
CA PRO A 8 6.87 7.28 -1.48
C PRO A 8 7.93 6.28 -1.99
N GLN A 9 8.75 5.74 -1.09
CA GLN A 9 9.70 4.65 -1.36
C GLN A 9 8.99 3.33 -1.63
N ASN A 10 7.81 3.14 -1.06
CA ASN A 10 7.03 1.93 -1.23
C ASN A 10 6.09 2.08 -2.42
N SER A 11 6.21 1.19 -3.39
CA SER A 11 5.30 1.18 -4.52
C SER A 11 3.87 0.84 -4.05
N PRO A 12 2.83 1.51 -4.58
CA PRO A 12 1.45 1.17 -4.25
C PRO A 12 1.10 -0.30 -4.49
N SER A 13 1.70 -0.90 -5.53
CA SER A 13 1.53 -2.32 -5.85
C SER A 13 2.07 -3.24 -4.75
N LEU A 14 3.21 -2.91 -4.15
CA LEU A 14 3.79 -3.68 -3.05
C LEU A 14 2.87 -3.64 -1.82
N ILE A 15 2.38 -2.45 -1.47
CA ILE A 15 1.47 -2.23 -0.33
C ILE A 15 0.18 -3.04 -0.51
N VAL A 16 -0.43 -2.96 -1.70
CA VAL A 16 -1.66 -3.69 -2.00
C VAL A 16 -1.43 -5.20 -1.97
N ASN A 17 -0.31 -5.69 -2.54
CA ASN A 17 0.03 -7.10 -2.51
C ASN A 17 0.21 -7.62 -1.08
N TRP A 18 0.89 -6.85 -0.22
CA TRP A 18 1.04 -7.20 1.19
C TRP A 18 -0.30 -7.25 1.91
N LEU A 19 -1.14 -6.23 1.76
CA LEU A 19 -2.45 -6.17 2.42
C LEU A 19 -3.36 -7.32 2.00
N LYS A 20 -3.49 -7.56 0.70
CA LYS A 20 -4.32 -8.65 0.17
C LYS A 20 -3.76 -10.01 0.57
N GLY A 21 -2.44 -10.19 0.46
CA GLY A 21 -1.78 -11.46 0.77
C GLY A 21 -1.88 -11.84 2.25
N ILE A 22 -1.52 -10.92 3.15
CA ILE A 22 -1.55 -11.16 4.60
C ILE A 22 -2.99 -11.37 5.07
N SER A 23 -3.94 -10.54 4.63
CA SER A 23 -5.34 -10.68 5.06
C SER A 23 -5.97 -11.98 4.59
N ALA A 24 -5.76 -12.39 3.34
CA ALA A 24 -6.26 -13.68 2.86
C ALA A 24 -5.60 -14.85 3.58
N ARG A 25 -4.28 -14.80 3.79
CA ARG A 25 -3.55 -15.85 4.52
C ARG A 25 -4.04 -15.99 5.96
N MET A 26 -4.17 -14.88 6.68
CA MET A 26 -4.68 -14.90 8.05
C MET A 26 -6.11 -15.43 8.06
N TYR A 27 -7.02 -14.85 7.27
CA TYR A 27 -8.41 -15.29 7.27
C TYR A 27 -8.57 -16.79 6.98
N ASN A 28 -7.87 -17.29 5.96
CA ASN A 28 -7.93 -18.71 5.59
C ASN A 28 -7.29 -19.61 6.65
N TYR A 29 -6.36 -19.10 7.45
CA TYR A 29 -5.79 -19.83 8.59
C TYR A 29 -6.78 -19.96 9.75
N TRP A 30 -7.54 -18.90 10.04
CA TRP A 30 -8.47 -18.86 11.18
C TRP A 30 -9.87 -19.46 10.86
N TYR A 31 -10.35 -19.31 9.62
CA TYR A 31 -11.73 -19.61 9.21
C TYR A 31 -11.78 -20.54 7.99
N GLY A 32 -10.86 -21.50 7.91
CA GLY A 32 -10.50 -22.29 6.72
C GLY A 32 -11.61 -23.10 6.02
N ASP A 33 -12.83 -23.12 6.57
CA ASP A 33 -13.99 -23.77 5.93
C ASP A 33 -14.38 -23.12 4.61
N THR A 34 -14.18 -21.81 4.46
CA THR A 34 -14.43 -21.08 3.19
C THR A 34 -13.25 -20.18 2.83
N PRO A 35 -12.37 -20.61 1.91
CA PRO A 35 -11.19 -19.83 1.56
C PRO A 35 -11.59 -18.57 0.78
N ILE A 36 -11.17 -17.41 1.27
CA ILE A 36 -11.30 -16.14 0.55
C ILE A 36 -10.05 -15.86 -0.28
N ARG A 37 -10.27 -15.29 -1.47
CA ARG A 37 -9.22 -14.79 -2.35
C ARG A 37 -9.58 -13.39 -2.80
N TRP A 38 -8.62 -12.48 -2.70
CA TRP A 38 -8.77 -11.16 -3.28
C TRP A 38 -8.63 -11.24 -4.80
N THR A 39 -9.38 -10.40 -5.51
CA THR A 39 -9.18 -10.21 -6.95
C THR A 39 -7.86 -9.49 -7.21
N ASN A 40 -7.26 -9.72 -8.39
CA ASN A 40 -6.00 -9.07 -8.76
C ASN A 40 -6.16 -7.54 -8.94
N SER A 41 -7.38 -7.08 -9.24
CA SER A 41 -7.70 -5.67 -9.47
C SER A 41 -7.70 -4.86 -8.17
N TYR A 42 -7.20 -3.63 -8.21
CA TYR A 42 -7.28 -2.68 -7.11
C TYR A 42 -7.38 -1.27 -7.66
N TYR A 43 -8.02 -0.37 -6.89
CA TYR A 43 -8.06 1.05 -7.18
C TYR A 43 -7.20 1.79 -6.16
N VAL A 44 -6.26 2.61 -6.65
CA VAL A 44 -5.44 3.50 -5.84
C VAL A 44 -5.64 4.91 -6.39
N GLY A 45 -6.12 5.80 -5.54
CA GLY A 45 -6.20 7.23 -5.80
C GLY A 45 -5.28 7.97 -4.84
N THR A 46 -4.59 9.00 -5.34
CA THR A 46 -3.84 9.91 -4.48
C THR A 46 -4.83 10.78 -3.71
N ALA A 47 -4.86 10.62 -2.39
CA ALA A 47 -5.67 11.47 -1.56
C ALA A 47 -4.91 12.76 -1.24
N ARG A 48 -5.27 13.82 -1.96
CA ARG A 48 -4.82 15.21 -1.79
C ARG A 48 -3.39 15.50 -2.29
N THR A 49 -3.26 16.68 -2.88
CA THR A 49 -2.08 17.26 -3.53
C THR A 49 -0.81 17.06 -2.69
N VAL A 50 0.08 16.18 -3.14
CA VAL A 50 1.50 16.24 -2.73
C VAL A 50 2.04 17.56 -3.23
N THR A 51 2.22 18.53 -2.33
CA THR A 51 2.78 19.83 -2.67
C THR A 51 4.23 19.66 -3.10
N ALA A 52 4.67 20.45 -4.07
CA ALA A 52 6.05 20.41 -4.56
C ALA A 52 7.10 20.54 -3.44
N ALA A 53 6.77 21.22 -2.34
CA ALA A 53 7.60 21.34 -1.15
C ALA A 53 7.89 19.98 -0.47
N THR A 54 6.89 19.10 -0.36
CA THR A 54 7.06 17.75 0.22
C THR A 54 7.90 16.86 -0.68
N ILE A 55 7.72 16.98 -2.01
CA ILE A 55 8.54 16.26 -2.99
C ILE A 55 10.00 16.76 -2.93
N LYS A 56 10.20 18.07 -2.84
CA LYS A 56 11.54 18.69 -2.81
C LYS A 56 12.31 18.30 -1.55
N LYS A 57 11.67 18.35 -0.38
CA LYS A 57 12.25 17.90 0.91
C LYS A 57 12.65 16.42 0.84
N TYR A 58 11.81 15.58 0.24
CA TYR A 58 12.08 14.17 0.07
C TYR A 58 13.25 13.88 -0.91
N VAL A 59 13.38 14.66 -2.00
CA VAL A 59 14.50 14.55 -2.94
C VAL A 59 15.82 15.01 -2.30
N GLU A 60 15.80 16.05 -1.47
CA GLU A 60 16.97 16.52 -0.72
C GLU A 60 17.42 15.50 0.33
N GLU A 61 16.50 14.91 1.11
CA GLU A 61 16.83 13.82 2.05
C GLU A 61 17.41 12.57 1.36
N LYS A 62 17.02 12.31 0.11
CA LYS A 62 17.56 11.17 -0.67
C LYS A 62 18.90 11.46 -1.35
N LYS A 63 19.29 12.72 -1.53
CA LYS A 63 20.60 13.11 -2.10
C LYS A 63 21.72 13.20 -1.07
N SER A 64 21.40 13.31 0.23
CA SER A 64 22.40 13.39 1.30
C SER A 64 22.83 12.03 1.85
N ARG A 65 22.48 10.93 1.16
CA ARG A 65 22.89 9.57 1.48
C ARG A 65 23.57 8.96 0.27
#